data_AF-A0A0Q5MFY0-F1
#
_entry.id   AF-A0A0Q5MFY0-F1
#
_cell.length_a   1.000
_cell.length_b   1.000
_cell.length_c   1.000
_cell.angle_alpha   90.00
_cell.angle_beta   90.00
_cell.angle_gamma   90.00
#
_symmetry.space_group_name_H-M   'P 1'
#
loop_
_entity.id
_entity.type
_entity.pdbx_description
1 polymer ?
#
loop_
_entity_poly.entity_id
_entity_poly.type
_entity_poly.pdbx_seq_one_letter_code
_entity_poly.pdbx_strand_id
1 'polypeptide(L)'
;MTPGQILAGTSLAVNALVGWAYLGQRDATAVAETALHDMRGQRDGAREAASACSDAVDDLRTLADRRAKEADEARRAAAKRAEGHNQRADLILAAPPAVPGDSCASAQVRVDEWLKGRAGP
;
A
#
# COMPACT_ATOMS: atom_id res chain seq x y z
N MET A 1 -78.48 -19.01 25.67
CA MET A 1 -77.51 -19.40 24.62
C MET A 1 -77.82 -20.82 24.19
N THR A 2 -77.93 -21.07 22.89
CA THR A 2 -78.11 -22.43 22.37
C THR A 2 -76.76 -23.16 22.25
N PRO A 3 -76.72 -24.50 22.30
CA PRO A 3 -75.47 -25.26 22.18
C PRO A 3 -74.65 -24.92 20.93
N GLY A 4 -75.31 -24.60 19.81
CA GLY A 4 -74.65 -24.19 18.57
C GLY A 4 -73.90 -22.87 18.65
N GLN A 5 -74.38 -21.91 19.45
CA GLN A 5 -73.69 -20.62 19.66
C GLN A 5 -72.39 -20.79 20.46
N ILE A 6 -72.39 -21.72 21.43
CA ILE A 6 -71.20 -22.04 22.23
C ILE A 6 -70.13 -22.67 21.36
N LEU A 7 -70.50 -23.66 20.52
CA LEU A 7 -69.58 -24.32 19.60
C LEU A 7 -68.95 -23.35 18.58
N ALA A 8 -69.75 -22.48 17.98
CA ALA A 8 -69.26 -21.47 17.05
C ALA A 8 -68.32 -20.46 17.74
N GLY A 9 -68.68 -20.00 18.94
CA GLY A 9 -67.85 -19.08 19.72
C GLY A 9 -66.49 -19.69 20.09
N THR A 10 -66.46 -20.94 20.55
CA THR A 10 -65.23 -21.64 20.89
C THR A 10 -64.34 -21.85 19.66
N SER A 11 -64.91 -22.22 18.51
CA SER A 11 -64.16 -22.39 17.27
C SER A 11 -63.47 -21.10 16.82
N LEU A 12 -64.19 -19.98 16.85
CA LEU A 12 -63.63 -18.67 16.50
C LEU A 12 -62.51 -18.25 17.46
N ALA A 13 -62.69 -18.46 18.77
CA ALA A 13 -61.68 -18.15 19.76
C ALA A 13 -60.39 -18.97 19.56
N VAL A 14 -60.51 -20.27 19.28
CA VAL A 14 -59.36 -21.14 18.99
C VAL A 14 -58.63 -20.69 17.71
N ASN A 15 -59.35 -20.39 16.63
CA ASN A 15 -58.74 -19.91 15.40
C ASN A 15 -58.04 -18.56 15.58
N ALA A 16 -58.63 -17.65 16.34
CA ALA A 16 -58.02 -16.36 16.66
C ALA A 16 -56.71 -16.53 17.45
N LEU A 17 -56.69 -17.42 18.45
CA LEU A 17 -55.49 -17.72 19.24
C LEU A 17 -54.38 -18.37 18.40
N VAL A 18 -54.71 -19.35 17.56
CA VAL A 18 -53.74 -20.00 16.68
C VAL A 18 -53.18 -19.00 15.66
N GLY A 19 -54.04 -18.18 15.06
CA GLY A 19 -53.62 -17.13 14.13
C GLY A 19 -52.68 -16.11 14.79
N TRP A 20 -52.98 -15.69 16.02
CA TRP A 20 -52.13 -14.77 16.78
C TRP A 20 -50.76 -15.39 17.10
N ALA A 21 -50.73 -16.65 17.56
CA ALA A 21 -49.47 -17.36 17.83
C ALA A 21 -48.62 -17.54 16.55
N TYR A 22 -49.25 -17.86 15.42
CA TYR A 22 -48.57 -17.99 14.14
C TYR A 22 -47.95 -16.66 13.68
N LEU A 23 -48.70 -15.55 13.78
CA LEU A 23 -48.19 -14.22 13.42
C LEU A 23 -47.00 -13.84 14.29
N GLY A 24 -47.07 -14.05 15.61
CA GLY A 24 -45.95 -13.80 16.51
C GLY A 24 -44.70 -14.61 16.17
N GLN A 25 -44.86 -15.89 15.83
CA GLN A 25 -43.74 -16.74 15.43
C GLN A 25 -43.15 -16.31 14.08
N ARG A 26 -44.00 -15.96 13.11
CA ARG A 26 -43.58 -15.45 11.80
C ARG A 26 -42.77 -14.17 11.94
N ASP A 27 -43.24 -13.23 12.75
CA ASP A 27 -42.55 -11.96 12.96
C ASP A 27 -41.18 -12.19 13.62
N ALA A 28 -41.09 -13.08 14.61
CA ALA A 28 -39.82 -13.46 15.22
C ALA A 28 -38.84 -14.07 14.20
N THR A 29 -39.33 -14.93 13.28
CA THR A 29 -38.48 -15.47 12.21
C THR A 29 -38.04 -14.41 11.21
N ALA A 30 -38.91 -13.47 10.84
CA ALA A 30 -38.55 -12.38 9.92
C ALA A 30 -37.49 -11.45 10.53
N VAL A 31 -37.61 -11.15 11.83
CA VAL A 31 -36.60 -10.38 12.57
C VAL A 31 -35.27 -11.13 12.64
N ALA A 32 -35.29 -12.45 12.87
CA ALA A 32 -34.07 -13.25 12.87
C ALA A 32 -33.40 -13.31 11.50
N GLU A 33 -34.16 -13.49 10.41
CA GLU A 33 -33.65 -13.53 9.04
C GLU A 33 -33.03 -12.20 8.62
N THR A 34 -33.69 -11.08 8.94
CA THR A 34 -33.16 -9.73 8.67
C THR A 34 -31.87 -9.49 9.44
N ALA A 35 -31.82 -9.84 10.74
CA ALA A 35 -30.60 -9.73 11.52
C ALA A 35 -29.45 -10.60 10.95
N LEU A 36 -29.73 -11.82 10.51
CA LEU A 36 -28.72 -12.67 9.86
C LEU A 36 -28.23 -12.10 8.53
N HIS A 37 -29.13 -11.55 7.73
CA HIS A 37 -28.79 -10.90 6.48
C HIS A 37 -27.86 -9.70 6.72
N ASP A 38 -28.20 -8.83 7.67
CA ASP A 38 -27.39 -7.66 8.03
C ASP A 38 -26.01 -8.06 8.54
N MET A 39 -25.93 -9.08 9.41
CA MET A 39 -24.66 -9.61 9.90
C MET A 39 -23.79 -10.20 8.79
N ARG A 40 -24.40 -10.88 7.80
CA ARG A 40 -23.67 -11.38 6.61
C ARG A 40 -23.15 -10.22 5.77
N GLY A 41 -23.97 -9.20 5.53
CA GLY A 41 -23.56 -8.00 4.80
C GLY A 41 -22.37 -7.29 5.47
N GLN A 42 -22.43 -7.08 6.78
CA GLN A 42 -21.32 -6.50 7.55
C GLN A 42 -20.05 -7.34 7.47
N ARG A 43 -20.16 -8.66 7.63
CA ARG A 43 -19.02 -9.58 7.54
C ARG A 43 -18.39 -9.55 6.16
N ASP A 44 -19.20 -9.61 5.11
CA ASP A 44 -18.71 -9.70 3.73
C ASP A 44 -18.06 -8.37 3.32
N GLY A 45 -18.64 -7.23 3.70
CA GLY A 45 -18.01 -5.92 3.52
C GLY A 45 -16.70 -5.76 4.30
N ALA A 46 -16.62 -6.27 5.53
CA ALA A 46 -15.37 -6.27 6.29
C ALA A 46 -14.28 -7.14 5.64
N ARG A 47 -14.66 -8.29 5.08
CA ARG A 47 -13.74 -9.16 4.34
C ARG A 47 -13.24 -8.51 3.06
N GLU A 48 -14.11 -7.86 2.31
CA GLU A 48 -13.76 -7.12 1.09
C GLU A 48 -12.80 -5.97 1.40
N ALA A 49 -13.07 -5.20 2.46
CA ALA A 49 -12.16 -4.13 2.89
C ALA A 49 -10.80 -4.68 3.32
N ALA A 50 -10.77 -5.83 4.01
CA ALA A 50 -9.53 -6.48 4.41
C ALA A 50 -8.73 -7.03 3.23
N SER A 51 -9.40 -7.61 2.22
CA SER A 51 -8.72 -8.05 0.99
C SER A 51 -8.16 -6.86 0.23
N ALA A 52 -8.94 -5.79 0.03
CA ALA A 52 -8.46 -4.59 -0.67
C ALA A 52 -7.25 -3.94 0.04
N CYS A 53 -7.25 -3.93 1.38
CA CYS A 53 -6.10 -3.47 2.16
C CYS A 53 -4.88 -4.37 1.96
N SER A 54 -5.08 -5.69 1.92
CA SER A 54 -3.99 -6.66 1.73
C SER A 54 -3.38 -6.53 0.33
N ASP A 55 -4.22 -6.39 -0.71
CA ASP A 55 -3.79 -6.19 -2.09
C ASP A 55 -2.98 -4.89 -2.23
N ALA A 56 -3.47 -3.78 -1.65
CA ALA A 56 -2.77 -2.51 -1.68
C ALA A 56 -1.40 -2.55 -0.97
N VAL A 57 -1.27 -3.34 0.11
CA VAL A 57 0.02 -3.54 0.79
C VAL A 57 0.96 -4.39 -0.07
N ASP A 58 0.46 -5.39 -0.79
CA ASP A 58 1.28 -6.21 -1.69
C ASP A 58 1.78 -5.40 -2.91
N ASP A 59 0.93 -4.52 -3.45
CA ASP A 59 1.30 -3.56 -4.49
C ASP A 59 2.39 -2.60 -3.99
N LEU A 60 2.26 -2.08 -2.76
CA LEU A 60 3.27 -1.21 -2.15
C LEU A 60 4.60 -1.95 -1.97
N ARG A 61 4.56 -3.22 -1.56
CA ARG A 61 5.74 -4.06 -1.42
C ARG A 61 6.43 -4.28 -2.77
N THR A 62 5.67 -4.59 -3.81
CA THR A 62 6.18 -4.75 -5.18
C THR A 62 6.85 -3.46 -5.69
N LEU A 63 6.23 -2.31 -5.46
CA LEU A 63 6.81 -1.01 -5.80
C LEU A 63 8.10 -0.75 -5.02
N ALA A 64 8.13 -1.04 -3.72
CA ALA A 64 9.31 -0.88 -2.89
C ALA A 64 10.48 -1.74 -3.38
N ASP A 65 10.23 -3.01 -3.71
CA ASP A 65 11.25 -3.92 -4.24
C ASP A 65 11.81 -3.44 -5.57
N ARG A 66 10.96 -2.91 -6.46
CA ARG A 66 11.41 -2.29 -7.70
C ARG A 66 12.31 -1.08 -7.44
N ARG A 67 11.88 -0.17 -6.57
CA ARG A 67 12.66 1.05 -6.23
C ARG A 67 13.97 0.71 -5.54
N ALA A 68 14.01 -0.35 -4.73
CA ALA A 68 15.23 -0.82 -4.10
C ALA A 68 16.27 -1.27 -5.12
N LYS A 69 15.85 -2.01 -6.17
CA LYS A 69 16.71 -2.44 -7.28
C LYS A 69 17.23 -1.25 -8.09
N GLU A 70 16.33 -0.36 -8.52
CA GLU A 70 16.70 0.85 -9.27
C GLU A 70 17.67 1.74 -8.47
N ALA A 71 17.44 1.89 -7.16
CA ALA A 71 18.33 2.64 -6.29
C ALA A 71 19.69 1.96 -6.12
N ASP A 72 19.75 0.62 -6.08
CA ASP A 72 21.02 -0.10 -5.99
C ASP A 72 21.89 0.10 -7.23
N GLU A 73 21.30 -0.01 -8.41
CA GLU A 73 21.97 0.27 -9.68
C GLU A 73 22.49 1.72 -9.73
N ALA A 74 21.66 2.68 -9.32
CA ALA A 74 22.04 4.08 -9.25
C ALA A 74 23.21 4.33 -8.27
N ARG A 75 23.18 3.68 -7.09
CA ARG A 75 24.28 3.76 -6.11
C ARG A 75 25.57 3.16 -6.67
N ARG A 76 25.52 2.01 -7.34
CA ARG A 76 26.69 1.40 -7.99
C ARG A 76 27.26 2.28 -9.09
N ALA A 77 26.41 2.87 -9.92
CA ALA A 77 26.83 3.80 -10.97
C ALA A 77 27.48 5.06 -10.38
N ALA A 78 26.92 5.61 -9.31
CA ALA A 78 27.51 6.74 -8.60
C ALA A 78 28.87 6.38 -7.97
N ALA A 79 28.97 5.22 -7.32
CA ALA A 79 30.23 4.72 -6.75
C ALA A 79 31.31 4.56 -7.83
N LYS A 80 30.97 3.99 -8.99
CA LYS A 80 31.89 3.84 -10.12
C LYS A 80 32.36 5.19 -10.67
N ARG A 81 31.46 6.19 -10.76
CA ARG A 81 31.86 7.56 -11.16
C ARG A 81 32.79 8.19 -10.14
N ALA A 82 32.48 8.05 -8.85
CA ALA A 82 33.34 8.55 -7.78
C ALA A 82 34.73 7.89 -7.81
N GLU A 83 34.79 6.58 -8.01
CA GLU A 83 36.05 5.85 -8.19
C GLU A 83 36.87 6.40 -9.37
N GLY A 84 36.24 6.63 -10.52
CA GLY A 84 36.91 7.25 -11.68
C GLY A 84 37.43 8.66 -11.38
N HIS A 85 36.69 9.47 -10.62
CA HIS A 85 37.16 10.77 -10.17
C HIS A 85 38.34 10.67 -9.20
N ASN A 86 38.32 9.71 -8.27
CA ASN A 86 39.42 9.48 -7.33
C ASN A 86 40.69 9.03 -8.08
N GLN A 87 40.57 8.06 -9.00
CA GLN A 87 41.71 7.63 -9.83
C GLN A 87 42.30 8.79 -10.64
N ARG A 88 41.46 9.65 -11.21
CA ARG A 88 41.94 10.87 -11.90
C ARG A 88 42.65 11.83 -10.95
N ALA A 89 42.14 12.01 -9.73
CA ALA A 89 42.79 12.84 -8.73
C ALA A 89 44.16 12.29 -8.34
N ASP A 90 44.28 10.98 -8.13
CA ASP A 90 45.55 10.32 -7.82
C ASP A 90 46.59 10.53 -8.93
N LEU A 91 46.16 10.40 -10.20
CA LEU A 91 47.03 10.68 -11.36
C LEU A 91 47.52 12.14 -11.38
N ILE A 92 46.64 13.10 -11.08
CA ILE A 92 47.00 14.52 -11.01
C ILE A 92 47.99 14.76 -9.87
N LEU A 93 47.76 14.17 -8.70
CA LEU A 93 48.62 14.33 -7.53
C LEU A 93 50.00 13.68 -7.74
N ALA A 94 50.06 12.55 -8.44
CA ALA A 94 51.31 11.87 -8.76
C ALA A 94 52.13 12.53 -9.87
N ALA A 95 51.52 13.41 -10.68
CA ALA A 95 52.19 14.07 -11.78
C ALA A 95 53.32 14.99 -11.28
N PRO A 96 54.50 14.98 -11.94
CA PRO A 96 55.60 15.87 -11.60
C PRO A 96 55.23 17.35 -11.78
N PRO A 97 55.95 18.29 -11.14
CA PRO A 97 55.74 19.73 -11.34
C PRO A 97 55.97 20.10 -12.81
N ALA A 98 55.04 20.88 -13.38
CA ALA A 98 55.13 21.33 -14.77
C ALA A 98 56.28 22.34 -14.97
N VAL A 99 56.61 23.11 -13.92
CA VAL A 99 57.72 24.06 -13.89
C VAL A 99 58.64 23.69 -12.72
N PRO A 100 59.76 22.99 -12.97
CA PRO A 100 60.70 22.60 -11.91
C PRO A 100 61.20 23.82 -11.13
N GLY A 101 61.11 23.76 -9.79
CA GLY A 101 61.55 24.84 -8.91
C GLY A 101 60.53 25.98 -8.71
N ASP A 102 59.44 26.05 -9.49
CA ASP A 102 58.39 27.05 -9.34
C ASP A 102 57.03 26.37 -9.06
N SER A 103 56.69 26.30 -7.77
CA SER A 103 55.45 25.69 -7.29
C SER A 103 54.20 26.49 -7.68
N CYS A 104 54.29 27.83 -7.71
CA CYS A 104 53.18 28.70 -8.07
C CYS A 104 52.86 28.58 -9.56
N ALA A 105 53.86 28.65 -10.43
CA ALA A 105 53.67 28.46 -11.87
C ALA A 105 53.17 27.04 -12.20
N SER A 106 53.69 26.02 -11.52
CA SER A 106 53.21 24.64 -11.66
C SER A 106 51.75 24.47 -11.23
N ALA A 107 51.31 25.14 -10.16
CA ALA A 107 49.92 25.10 -9.71
C ALA A 107 48.99 25.81 -10.71
N GLN A 108 49.42 26.95 -11.25
CA GLN A 108 48.68 27.70 -12.27
C GLN A 108 48.37 26.84 -13.49
N VAL A 109 49.38 26.12 -14.01
CA VAL A 109 49.22 25.20 -15.16
C VAL A 109 48.16 24.12 -14.88
N ARG A 110 48.17 23.53 -13.67
CA ARG A 110 47.19 22.48 -13.29
C ARG A 110 45.77 23.03 -13.19
N VAL A 111 45.60 24.23 -12.63
CA VAL A 111 44.29 24.89 -12.55
C VAL A 111 43.79 25.22 -13.96
N ASP A 112 44.63 25.74 -14.84
CA ASP A 112 44.26 26.07 -16.22
C ASP A 112 43.83 24.82 -17.00
N GLU A 113 44.56 23.70 -16.87
CA GLU A 113 44.16 22.41 -17.45
C GLU A 113 42.84 21.89 -16.88
N TRP A 114 42.64 22.02 -15.57
CA TRP A 114 41.40 21.61 -14.92
C TRP A 114 40.20 22.43 -15.39
N LEU A 115 40.37 23.74 -15.56
CA LEU A 115 39.34 24.65 -16.08
C LEU A 115 39.00 24.34 -17.54
N LYS A 116 40.00 24.04 -18.39
CA LYS A 116 39.77 23.59 -19.78
C LYS A 116 38.92 22.32 -19.84
N GLY A 117 39.16 21.39 -18.92
CA GLY A 117 38.37 20.15 -18.83
C GLY A 117 36.96 20.31 -18.23
N ARG A 118 36.67 21.44 -17.57
CA ARG A 118 35.34 21.77 -17.02
C ARG A 118 34.42 22.47 -18.02
N ALA A 119 34.99 23.23 -18.95
CA ALA A 119 34.29 23.66 -20.14
C ALA A 119 34.18 22.46 -21.08
N GLY A 120 33.09 21.70 -21.01
CA GLY A 120 32.82 20.65 -21.99
C GLY A 120 32.61 21.22 -23.39
N PRO A 121 32.30 20.39 -24.41
CA PRO A 121 31.36 20.85 -25.43
C PRO A 121 30.03 21.31 -24.80
#